data_AF-A0A6J5WKI1-F1
#
_entry.id   AF-A0A6J5WKI1-F1
#
_cell.length_a   1.000
_cell.length_b   1.000
_cell.length_c   1.000
_cell.angle_alpha   90.00
_cell.angle_beta   90.00
_cell.angle_gamma   90.00
#
_symmetry.space_group_name_H-M   'P 1'
#
loop_
_entity.id
_entity.type
_entity.pdbx_description
1 polymer ?
#
loop_
_entity_poly.entity_id
_entity_poly.type
_entity_poly.pdbx_seq_one_letter_code
_entity_poly.pdbx_strand_id
1 'polypeptide(L)'
;MLNLKSQLDRQDLPLFIALSIDEIAIFDLETSSDLKSELKDLYTNSAVQVDVAGNRKAVVIHIPYRLRKAYRKIHVRIVRELEKKFSGKDVVLIATRRIVRPPKKGSAVQRPRTRTLTAVHEAMLEDVVLPAEIVG
;
A
#
# COMPACT_ATOMS: atom_id res chain seq x y z
N MET A 1 22.52 -26.83 -27.51
CA MET A 1 21.05 -26.94 -27.35
C MET A 1 20.76 -27.20 -25.87
N LEU A 2 20.68 -26.15 -25.06
CA LEU A 2 20.30 -26.24 -23.64
C LEU A 2 19.09 -25.32 -23.46
N ASN A 3 18.01 -25.93 -23.01
CA ASN A 3 16.64 -25.41 -22.97
C ASN A 3 16.55 -23.97 -22.42
N LEU A 4 16.19 -23.01 -23.28
CA LEU A 4 15.74 -21.68 -22.87
C LEU A 4 14.34 -21.68 -22.19
N LYS A 5 13.65 -22.83 -22.18
CA LYS A 5 12.32 -22.98 -21.55
C LYS A 5 12.36 -22.92 -20.00
N SER A 6 13.52 -22.99 -19.36
CA SER A 6 13.65 -22.82 -17.90
C SER A 6 13.84 -21.37 -17.46
N GLN A 7 13.84 -20.40 -18.38
CA GLN A 7 13.71 -18.98 -18.03
C GLN A 7 12.25 -18.50 -17.93
N LEU A 8 11.29 -19.41 -18.11
CA LEU A 8 9.84 -19.12 -18.12
C LEU A 8 9.15 -19.27 -16.75
N ASP A 9 9.91 -19.41 -15.65
CA ASP A 9 9.42 -19.35 -14.27
C ASP A 9 9.80 -18.04 -13.55
N ARG A 10 10.18 -17.02 -14.31
CA ARG A 10 10.22 -15.63 -13.81
C ARG A 10 8.79 -15.10 -13.73
N GLN A 11 8.03 -15.59 -12.76
CA GLN A 11 6.77 -14.99 -12.29
C GLN A 11 7.02 -13.66 -11.54
N ASP A 12 8.00 -12.88 -12.00
CA ASP A 12 8.26 -11.51 -11.54
C ASP A 12 7.67 -10.52 -12.55
N LEU A 13 6.36 -10.62 -12.79
CA LEU A 13 5.60 -9.47 -13.32
C LEU A 13 4.68 -8.92 -12.23
N PRO A 14 5.21 -8.47 -11.06
CA PRO A 14 4.41 -7.76 -10.08
C PRO A 14 3.81 -6.49 -10.69
N LEU A 15 4.41 -5.94 -11.75
CA LEU A 15 3.94 -4.74 -12.44
C LEU A 15 2.58 -4.94 -13.16
N PHE A 16 2.32 -6.12 -13.73
CA PHE A 16 1.07 -6.38 -14.47
C PHE A 16 -0.12 -6.63 -13.52
N ILE A 17 0.14 -7.31 -12.41
CA ILE A 17 -0.86 -7.54 -11.36
C ILE A 17 -1.12 -6.25 -10.56
N ALA A 18 -0.07 -5.45 -10.29
CA ALA A 18 -0.23 -4.16 -9.61
C ALA A 18 -1.05 -3.16 -10.44
N LEU A 19 -0.72 -2.99 -11.74
CA LEU A 19 -1.46 -2.10 -12.64
C LEU A 19 -2.93 -2.48 -12.78
N SER A 20 -3.22 -3.79 -12.91
CA SER A 20 -4.61 -4.25 -13.02
C SER A 20 -5.40 -4.06 -11.73
N ILE A 21 -4.80 -4.25 -10.55
CA ILE A 21 -5.49 -4.02 -9.27
C ILE A 21 -5.77 -2.52 -9.06
N ASP A 22 -4.81 -1.65 -9.38
CA ASP A 22 -4.94 -0.19 -9.26
C ASP A 22 -6.02 0.36 -10.22
N GLU A 23 -6.02 -0.08 -11.49
CA GLU A 23 -7.03 0.33 -12.48
C GLU A 23 -8.43 -0.21 -12.15
N ILE A 24 -8.54 -1.49 -11.77
CA ILE A 24 -9.85 -2.14 -11.56
C ILE A 24 -10.50 -1.65 -10.26
N ALA A 25 -9.74 -1.37 -9.20
CA ALA A 25 -10.33 -1.02 -7.91
C ALA A 25 -10.79 0.44 -7.82
N ILE A 26 -10.01 1.39 -8.33
CA ILE A 26 -10.32 2.82 -8.20
C ILE A 26 -11.39 3.23 -9.22
N PHE A 27 -11.28 2.76 -10.47
CA PHE A 27 -12.23 3.09 -11.53
C PHE A 27 -13.65 2.58 -11.22
N ASP A 28 -13.75 1.39 -10.62
CA ASP A 28 -15.04 0.79 -10.28
C ASP A 28 -15.67 1.43 -9.03
N LEU A 29 -14.84 1.99 -8.14
CA LEU A 29 -15.26 2.82 -7.00
C LEU A 29 -15.78 4.21 -7.42
N GLU A 30 -15.24 4.80 -8.49
CA GLU A 30 -15.72 6.09 -9.03
C GLU A 30 -17.15 6.02 -9.58
N THR A 31 -17.62 4.82 -9.90
CA THR A 31 -19.01 4.58 -10.36
C THR A 31 -20.01 4.74 -9.22
N SER A 32 -19.58 4.62 -7.96
CA SER A 32 -20.40 4.92 -6.79
C SER A 32 -20.40 6.44 -6.51
N SER A 33 -21.55 7.08 -6.75
CA SER A 33 -21.71 8.54 -6.73
C SER A 33 -21.26 9.23 -5.44
N ASP A 34 -21.32 8.52 -4.31
CA ASP A 34 -21.15 9.10 -2.97
C ASP A 34 -19.68 9.24 -2.53
N LEU A 35 -18.75 8.62 -3.26
CA LEU A 35 -17.30 8.67 -2.99
C LEU A 35 -16.51 9.38 -4.08
N LYS A 36 -17.16 9.68 -5.21
CA LYS A 36 -16.51 10.22 -6.40
C LYS A 36 -15.79 11.55 -6.19
N SER A 37 -16.36 12.44 -5.38
CA SER A 37 -15.75 13.74 -5.08
C SER A 37 -14.50 13.62 -4.23
N GLU A 38 -14.43 12.61 -3.36
CA GLU A 38 -13.31 12.40 -2.45
C GLU A 38 -12.20 11.54 -3.07
N LEU A 39 -12.54 10.68 -4.03
CA LEU A 39 -11.61 9.80 -4.74
C LEU A 39 -10.88 10.48 -5.90
N LYS A 40 -11.44 11.56 -6.47
CA LYS A 40 -10.91 12.23 -7.68
C LYS A 40 -9.44 12.68 -7.56
N ASP A 41 -9.02 13.10 -6.37
CA ASP A 41 -7.65 13.58 -6.12
C ASP A 41 -6.75 12.49 -5.52
N LEU A 42 -7.27 11.28 -5.34
CA LEU A 42 -6.58 10.18 -4.70
C LEU A 42 -5.98 9.24 -5.74
N TYR A 43 -4.71 8.89 -5.53
CA TYR A 43 -4.01 7.91 -6.35
C TYR A 43 -3.15 7.02 -5.46
N THR A 44 -2.93 5.80 -5.94
CA THR A 44 -2.07 4.80 -5.32
C THR A 44 -0.74 4.75 -6.05
N ASN A 45 0.30 4.32 -5.34
CA ASN A 45 1.62 4.09 -5.94
C ASN A 45 1.71 2.68 -6.53
N SER A 46 1.21 1.70 -5.79
CA SER A 46 1.19 0.30 -6.18
C SER A 46 0.27 -0.51 -5.29
N ALA A 47 -0.25 -1.62 -5.80
CA ALA A 47 -0.87 -2.66 -5.01
C ALA A 47 -0.04 -3.95 -5.06
N VAL A 48 0.13 -4.61 -3.92
CA VAL A 48 0.86 -5.88 -3.78
C VAL A 48 -0.04 -6.90 -3.11
N GLN A 49 -0.12 -8.10 -3.68
CA GLN A 49 -0.79 -9.22 -3.02
C GLN A 49 0.21 -9.96 -2.13
N VAL A 50 -0.18 -10.23 -0.89
CA VAL A 50 0.63 -10.93 0.11
C VAL A 50 -0.14 -12.15 0.58
N ASP A 51 0.52 -13.30 0.64
CA ASP A 51 -0.07 -14.52 1.19
C ASP A 51 -0.03 -14.49 2.72
N VAL A 52 -1.16 -14.81 3.34
CA VAL A 52 -1.37 -14.82 4.80
C VAL A 52 -1.61 -16.25 5.27
N ALA A 53 -1.30 -16.51 6.55
CA ALA A 53 -1.58 -17.79 7.18
C ALA A 53 -3.06 -18.20 7.01
N GLY A 54 -3.28 -19.48 6.71
CA GLY A 54 -4.61 -20.04 6.46
C GLY A 54 -5.09 -19.99 5.01
N ASN A 55 -4.16 -19.99 4.04
CA ASN A 55 -4.46 -19.99 2.60
C ASN A 55 -5.30 -18.78 2.14
N ARG A 56 -5.21 -17.67 2.89
CA ARG A 56 -5.86 -16.40 2.57
C ARG A 56 -4.84 -15.48 1.92
N LYS A 57 -5.31 -14.60 1.04
CA LYS A 57 -4.49 -13.59 0.39
C LYS A 57 -4.94 -12.22 0.85
N ALA A 58 -4.00 -11.38 1.27
CA ALA A 58 -4.24 -9.98 1.58
C ALA A 58 -3.77 -9.10 0.42
N VAL A 59 -4.41 -7.94 0.27
CA VAL A 59 -4.02 -6.91 -0.69
C VAL A 59 -3.48 -5.71 0.08
N VAL A 60 -2.22 -5.38 -0.15
CA VAL A 60 -1.54 -4.23 0.42
C VAL A 60 -1.51 -3.12 -0.62
N ILE A 61 -2.14 -2.00 -0.32
CA ILE A 61 -2.18 -0.84 -1.21
C ILE A 61 -1.24 0.23 -0.66
N HIS A 62 -0.28 0.62 -1.49
CA HIS A 62 0.69 1.64 -1.19
C HIS A 62 0.18 3.02 -1.58
N ILE A 63 0.05 3.89 -0.59
CA ILE A 63 -0.47 5.25 -0.76
C ILE A 63 0.69 6.26 -0.67
N PRO A 64 0.73 7.31 -1.50
CA PRO A 64 1.66 8.42 -1.31
C PRO A 64 1.49 9.06 0.07
N TYR A 65 2.59 9.26 0.81
CA TYR A 65 2.55 9.88 2.15
C TYR A 65 1.83 11.24 2.19
N ARG A 66 1.88 12.01 1.09
CA ARG A 66 1.18 13.31 0.96
C ARG A 66 -0.34 13.18 1.11
N LEU A 67 -0.92 12.06 0.66
CA LEU A 67 -2.37 11.82 0.65
C LEU A 67 -2.85 11.05 1.89
N ARG A 68 -1.95 10.65 2.81
CA ARG A 68 -2.28 9.88 4.03
C ARG A 68 -3.49 10.46 4.77
N LYS A 69 -3.55 11.78 4.94
CA LYS A 69 -4.64 12.43 5.70
C LYS A 69 -6.01 12.28 5.04
N ALA A 70 -6.07 12.31 3.71
CA ALA A 70 -7.31 12.12 2.97
C ALA A 70 -7.77 10.66 3.05
N TYR A 71 -6.86 9.71 2.83
CA TYR A 71 -7.15 8.28 2.98
C TYR A 71 -7.57 7.90 4.42
N ARG A 72 -7.01 8.53 5.46
CA ARG A 72 -7.43 8.26 6.85
C ARG A 72 -8.89 8.67 7.11
N LYS A 73 -9.38 9.74 6.49
CA LYS A 73 -10.78 10.19 6.67
C LYS A 73 -11.79 9.19 6.09
N ILE A 74 -11.43 8.57 4.97
CA ILE A 74 -12.34 7.74 4.16
C ILE A 74 -12.01 6.25 4.33
N HIS A 75 -11.03 5.94 5.18
CA HIS A 75 -10.45 4.61 5.33
C HIS A 75 -11.48 3.49 5.48
N VAL A 76 -12.41 3.66 6.42
CA VAL A 76 -13.45 2.65 6.72
C VAL A 76 -14.35 2.38 5.51
N ARG A 77 -14.68 3.41 4.72
CA ARG A 77 -15.54 3.27 3.54
C ARG A 77 -14.79 2.57 2.41
N ILE A 78 -13.56 3.00 2.13
CA ILE A 78 -12.72 2.41 1.06
C ILE A 78 -12.43 0.94 1.36
N VAL A 79 -11.96 0.62 2.57
CA VAL A 79 -11.63 -0.76 2.95
C VAL A 79 -12.85 -1.67 2.80
N ARG A 80 -14.02 -1.24 3.29
CA ARG A 80 -15.25 -2.03 3.19
C ARG A 80 -15.68 -2.31 1.74
N GLU A 81 -15.60 -1.32 0.86
CA GLU A 81 -15.94 -1.52 -0.55
C GLU A 81 -14.94 -2.42 -1.27
N LEU A 82 -13.65 -2.27 -0.97
CA LEU A 82 -12.61 -3.13 -1.51
C LEU A 82 -12.74 -4.57 -1.01
N GLU A 83 -13.03 -4.79 0.27
CA GLU A 83 -13.28 -6.12 0.83
C GLU A 83 -14.48 -6.81 0.17
N LYS A 84 -15.56 -6.08 -0.11
CA LYS A 84 -16.71 -6.62 -0.88
C LYS A 84 -16.29 -7.04 -2.29
N LYS A 85 -15.55 -6.20 -3.00
CA LYS A 85 -15.11 -6.46 -4.38
C LYS A 85 -14.11 -7.61 -4.47
N PHE A 86 -13.19 -7.69 -3.51
CA PHE A 86 -12.17 -8.73 -3.46
C PHE A 86 -12.64 -10.01 -2.75
N SER A 87 -13.96 -10.24 -2.65
CA SER A 87 -14.56 -11.46 -2.11
C SER A 87 -14.08 -11.80 -0.69
N GLY A 88 -13.96 -10.79 0.18
CA GLY A 88 -13.57 -10.95 1.58
C GLY A 88 -12.08 -11.19 1.81
N LYS A 89 -11.22 -10.83 0.85
CA LYS A 89 -9.77 -10.72 1.09
C LYS A 89 -9.49 -9.51 1.97
N ASP A 90 -8.53 -9.67 2.89
CA ASP A 90 -8.10 -8.59 3.78
C ASP A 90 -7.40 -7.49 2.96
N VAL A 91 -7.85 -6.24 3.10
CA VAL A 91 -7.27 -5.09 2.38
C VAL A 91 -6.63 -4.14 3.38
N VAL A 92 -5.34 -3.84 3.18
CA VAL A 92 -4.57 -2.97 4.08
C VAL A 92 -3.99 -1.79 3.30
N LEU A 93 -4.18 -0.59 3.84
CA LEU A 93 -3.69 0.66 3.28
C LEU A 93 -2.40 1.10 3.99
N ILE A 94 -1.29 1.22 3.27
CA ILE A 94 0.02 1.59 3.86
C ILE A 94 0.57 2.83 3.15
N ALA A 95 0.93 3.87 3.90
CA ALA A 95 1.60 5.02 3.30
C ALA A 95 3.08 4.71 3.00
N THR A 96 3.51 4.96 1.76
CA THR A 96 4.91 4.82 1.34
C THR A 96 5.76 5.91 1.98
N ARG A 97 6.58 5.53 2.96
CA ARG A 97 7.55 6.40 3.61
C ARG A 97 8.96 6.05 3.14
N ARG A 98 9.78 7.06 2.85
CA ARG A 98 11.16 6.85 2.40
C ARG A 98 12.13 6.91 3.57
N ILE A 99 12.78 5.77 3.83
CA ILE A 99 13.87 5.62 4.79
C ILE A 99 15.16 6.21 4.18
N VAL A 100 15.83 7.10 4.91
CA VAL A 100 17.12 7.67 4.51
C VAL A 100 18.21 7.00 5.31
N ARG A 101 19.34 6.59 4.72
CA ARG A 101 20.41 5.96 5.52
C ARG A 101 21.05 6.97 6.49
N PRO A 102 21.59 6.54 7.63
CA PRO A 102 22.40 7.41 8.49
C PRO A 102 23.50 8.11 7.67
N PRO A 103 23.75 9.41 7.91
CA PRO A 103 24.82 10.13 7.23
C PRO A 103 26.18 9.50 7.54
N LYS A 104 27.08 9.48 6.55
CA LYS A 104 28.47 9.04 6.78
C LYS A 104 29.18 10.04 7.69
N LYS A 105 30.12 9.55 8.51
CA LYS A 105 30.94 10.38 9.42
C LYS A 105 31.63 11.49 8.60
N GLY A 106 31.40 12.75 8.98
CA GLY A 106 31.93 13.93 8.29
C GLY A 106 31.00 14.59 7.26
N SER A 107 29.79 14.06 7.03
CA SER A 107 28.81 14.76 6.18
C SER A 107 27.99 15.78 6.98
N ALA A 108 27.79 16.97 6.39
CA ALA A 108 27.01 18.06 6.99
C ALA A 108 25.48 17.83 6.92
N VAL A 109 25.03 16.78 6.23
CA VAL A 109 23.61 16.52 6.01
C VAL A 109 23.02 15.82 7.22
N GLN A 110 22.21 16.54 8.00
CA GLN A 110 21.47 15.96 9.11
C GLN A 110 20.25 15.18 8.62
N ARG A 111 20.12 13.92 9.05
CA ARG A 111 18.95 13.08 8.75
C ARG A 111 17.75 13.53 9.60
N PRO A 112 16.59 13.82 9.00
CA PRO A 112 15.36 14.05 9.76
C PRO A 112 14.96 12.81 10.55
N ARG A 113 14.57 12.98 11.81
CA ARG A 113 14.13 11.86 12.69
C ARG A 113 12.97 11.06 12.09
N THR A 114 12.06 11.72 11.37
CA THR A 114 10.90 11.10 10.70
C THR A 114 11.28 10.12 9.57
N ARG A 115 12.52 10.16 9.08
CA ARG A 115 13.03 9.25 8.03
C ARG A 115 13.96 8.18 8.60
N THR A 116 13.85 7.93 9.92
CA THR A 116 14.56 6.84 10.61
C THR A 116 13.93 5.47 10.31
N LEU A 117 14.70 4.38 10.41
CA LEU A 117 14.16 3.04 10.18
C LEU A 117 13.07 2.73 11.22
N THR A 118 13.37 3.04 12.48
CA THR A 118 12.48 2.86 13.63
C THR A 118 11.21 3.70 13.48
N ALA A 119 11.32 5.03 13.27
CA ALA A 119 10.14 5.89 13.16
C ALA A 119 9.27 5.55 11.93
N VAL A 120 9.87 5.08 10.84
CA VAL A 120 9.08 4.65 9.67
C VAL A 120 8.31 3.37 9.97
N HIS A 121 8.91 2.37 10.63
CA HIS A 121 8.22 1.14 10.97
C HIS A 121 7.11 1.37 12.02
N GLU A 122 7.35 2.20 13.02
CA GLU A 122 6.33 2.60 13.99
C GLU A 122 5.13 3.28 13.30
N ALA A 123 5.41 4.24 12.42
CA ALA A 123 4.35 4.90 11.66
C ALA A 123 3.68 3.99 10.61
N MET A 124 4.33 2.90 10.18
CA MET A 124 3.70 1.87 9.34
C MET A 124 2.74 1.02 10.15
N LEU A 125 3.09 0.65 11.39
CA LEU A 125 2.19 -0.08 12.28
C LEU A 125 0.90 0.71 12.54
N GLU A 126 1.02 2.03 12.79
CA GLU A 126 -0.15 2.92 12.92
C GLU A 126 -1.10 2.89 11.72
N ASP A 127 -0.57 2.75 10.50
CA ASP A 127 -1.40 2.72 9.30
C ASP A 127 -2.14 1.38 9.16
N VAL A 128 -1.50 0.28 9.58
CA VAL A 128 -2.08 -1.06 9.50
C VAL A 128 -3.23 -1.25 10.48
N VAL A 129 -3.14 -0.67 11.68
CA VAL A 129 -4.14 -0.89 12.73
C VAL A 129 -5.37 0.01 12.65
N LEU A 130 -5.39 1.00 11.74
CA LEU A 130 -6.53 1.91 11.61
C LEU A 130 -7.84 1.12 11.37
N PRO A 131 -8.95 1.42 12.07
CA PRO A 131 -9.25 2.57 12.94
C PRO A 131 -8.77 2.45 14.40
N ALA A 132 -8.20 1.32 14.80
CA ALA A 132 -7.73 1.11 16.17
C ALA A 132 -6.45 1.93 16.45
N GLU A 133 -6.25 2.26 17.72
CA GLU A 133 -5.06 2.94 18.22
C GLU A 133 -4.18 1.96 19.00
N ILE A 134 -2.87 2.12 18.88
CA ILE A 134 -1.89 1.30 19.62
C ILE A 134 -1.74 1.91 21.01
N VAL A 135 -2.05 1.13 22.05
CA VAL A 135 -1.85 1.52 23.45
C VAL A 135 -0.77 0.61 24.04
N GLY A 136 0.49 1.06 24.02
CA GLY A 136 1.64 0.29 24.53
C GLY A 136 2.96 0.66 23.91
#